data_AF-A0A938SY71-F1
#
_entry.id   AF-A0A938SY71-F1
#
_cell.length_a   1.000
_cell.length_b   1.000
_cell.length_c   1.000
_cell.angle_alpha   90.00
_cell.angle_beta   90.00
_cell.angle_gamma   90.00
#
_symmetry.space_group_name_H-M   'P 1'
#
loop_
_entity.id
_entity.type
_entity.pdbx_description
1 polymer ?
#
loop_
_entity_poly.entity_id
_entity_poly.type
_entity_poly.pdbx_seq_one_letter_code
_entity_poly.pdbx_strand_id
1 'polypeptide(L)'
;MRSLLLVLTLSLLLAASQASANMAGGTTQLLGPGTAMPGDEVTFIFEVRNGSSDGEATSAVQFRFPETFRVLEGWFDDRGQNWDFAVAPYGLFTERIIFYDIDNDFAQGEILPGQVGNFYVRVAINPNADCGIYDFHWKQFGDNQGKHLHYVLGTLPYDICGIATETTSFSSIKSLY
;
A
#
# COMPACT_ATOMS: atom_id res chain seq x y z
N MET A 1 10.53 -37.41 -34.66
CA MET A 1 10.28 -35.97 -34.94
C MET A 1 9.04 -35.41 -34.22
N ARG A 2 7.94 -36.16 -34.06
CA ARG A 2 6.76 -35.70 -33.28
C ARG A 2 7.03 -35.41 -31.79
N SER A 3 7.95 -36.13 -31.17
CA SER A 3 8.26 -35.99 -29.73
C SER A 3 9.08 -34.74 -29.37
N LEU A 4 9.78 -34.14 -30.35
CA LEU A 4 10.63 -32.96 -30.11
C LEU A 4 9.80 -31.67 -30.00
N LEU A 5 8.70 -31.59 -30.78
CA LEU A 5 7.82 -30.42 -30.78
C LEU A 5 7.04 -30.27 -29.46
N LEU A 6 6.71 -31.40 -28.83
CA LEU A 6 5.88 -31.45 -27.61
C LEU A 6 6.69 -31.05 -26.36
N VAL A 7 8.00 -31.29 -26.35
CA VAL A 7 8.90 -30.83 -25.28
C VAL A 7 9.18 -29.33 -25.41
N LEU A 8 9.32 -28.81 -26.64
CA LEU A 8 9.56 -27.39 -26.87
C LEU A 8 8.36 -26.53 -26.47
N THR A 9 7.13 -26.93 -26.83
CA THR A 9 5.92 -26.19 -26.44
C THR A 9 5.67 -26.22 -24.93
N LEU A 10 5.94 -27.34 -24.26
CA LEU A 10 5.82 -27.44 -22.80
C LEU A 10 6.87 -26.58 -22.08
N SER A 11 8.08 -26.46 -22.62
CA SER A 11 9.14 -25.59 -22.08
C SER A 11 8.81 -24.09 -22.23
N LEU A 12 8.23 -23.69 -23.36
CA LEU A 12 7.79 -22.30 -23.57
C LEU A 12 6.58 -21.92 -22.70
N LEU A 13 5.70 -22.87 -22.39
CA LEU A 13 4.56 -22.62 -21.49
C LEU A 13 4.98 -22.51 -20.02
N LEU A 14 6.06 -23.18 -19.58
CA LEU A 14 6.62 -22.98 -18.24
C LEU A 14 7.46 -21.69 -18.15
N ALA A 15 8.17 -21.28 -19.21
CA ALA A 15 8.92 -20.02 -19.22
C ALA A 15 8.03 -18.76 -19.26
N ALA A 16 6.75 -18.89 -19.63
CA ALA A 16 5.77 -17.81 -19.59
C ALA A 16 5.11 -17.63 -18.21
N SER A 17 5.49 -18.42 -17.20
CA SER A 17 4.77 -18.48 -15.91
C SER A 17 5.44 -17.78 -14.73
N GLN A 18 6.59 -17.13 -14.88
CA GLN A 18 7.23 -16.39 -13.78
C GLN A 18 7.93 -15.11 -14.27
N ALA A 19 7.11 -14.14 -14.64
CA ALA A 19 7.44 -12.72 -14.50
C ALA A 19 6.20 -12.04 -13.91
N SER A 20 5.69 -12.56 -12.79
CA SER A 20 4.49 -12.03 -12.13
C SER A 20 4.83 -11.42 -10.78
N ALA A 21 4.76 -10.08 -10.75
CA ALA A 21 4.75 -9.16 -9.61
C ALA A 21 6.07 -8.96 -8.84
N ASN A 22 6.81 -7.89 -9.15
CA ASN A 22 7.99 -7.47 -8.37
C ASN A 22 7.71 -6.86 -6.99
N MET A 23 6.44 -6.71 -6.60
CA MET A 23 6.08 -6.38 -5.22
C MET A 23 5.28 -7.52 -4.55
N ALA A 24 5.30 -8.73 -5.14
CA ALA A 24 4.69 -9.90 -4.55
C ALA A 24 5.32 -10.18 -3.18
N GLY A 25 4.50 -10.15 -2.12
CA GLY A 25 4.96 -10.28 -0.74
C GLY A 25 4.97 -8.97 0.04
N GLY A 26 4.77 -7.82 -0.61
CA GLY A 26 4.51 -6.56 0.08
C GLY A 26 3.24 -6.64 0.91
N THR A 27 3.30 -6.19 2.16
CA THR A 27 2.18 -6.23 3.10
C THR A 27 2.03 -4.90 3.80
N THR A 28 0.79 -4.54 4.12
CA THR A 28 0.51 -3.40 5.00
C THR A 28 -0.31 -3.88 6.19
N GLN A 29 -0.05 -3.33 7.36
CA GLN A 29 -0.90 -3.48 8.54
C GLN A 29 -1.22 -2.12 9.17
N LEU A 30 -2.35 -2.05 9.85
CA LEU A 30 -2.75 -0.89 10.63
C LEU A 30 -2.37 -1.11 12.11
N LEU A 31 -1.48 -0.28 12.65
CA LEU A 31 -0.99 -0.38 14.03
C LEU A 31 -1.81 0.46 15.02
N GLY A 32 -2.53 1.47 14.52
CA GLY A 32 -3.34 2.35 15.34
C GLY A 32 -4.07 3.40 14.51
N PRO A 33 -4.99 4.16 15.11
CA PRO A 33 -5.45 4.03 16.51
C PRO A 33 -6.29 2.74 16.69
N GLY A 34 -6.49 2.28 17.92
CA GLY A 34 -7.29 1.07 18.17
C GLY A 34 -8.80 1.30 18.03
N THR A 35 -9.30 2.46 18.43
CA THR A 35 -10.70 2.85 18.28
C THR A 35 -10.79 4.36 18.15
N ALA A 36 -11.76 4.84 17.36
CA ALA A 36 -12.07 6.25 17.18
C ALA A 36 -13.60 6.43 17.09
N MET A 37 -14.07 7.63 17.39
CA MET A 37 -15.49 8.00 17.36
C MET A 37 -15.77 9.01 16.24
N PRO A 38 -17.02 9.11 15.76
CA PRO A 38 -17.43 10.20 14.88
C PRO A 38 -17.08 11.57 15.49
N GLY A 39 -16.40 12.42 14.71
CA GLY A 39 -15.97 13.74 15.14
C GLY A 39 -14.54 13.81 15.72
N ASP A 40 -13.89 12.68 15.96
CA ASP A 40 -12.50 12.66 16.43
C ASP A 40 -11.52 13.09 15.33
N GLU A 41 -10.40 13.68 15.76
CA GLU A 41 -9.17 13.76 14.97
C GLU A 41 -8.18 12.71 15.48
N VAL A 42 -7.72 11.83 14.58
CA VAL A 42 -6.86 10.70 14.94
C VAL A 42 -5.72 10.52 13.95
N THR A 43 -4.64 9.91 14.44
CA THR A 43 -3.48 9.52 13.62
C THR A 43 -3.49 8.03 13.36
N PHE A 44 -3.71 7.66 12.10
CA PHE A 44 -3.53 6.30 11.62
C PHE A 44 -2.04 5.99 11.43
N ILE A 45 -1.61 4.81 11.85
CA ILE A 45 -0.24 4.32 11.68
C ILE A 45 -0.28 3.09 10.78
N PHE A 46 0.25 3.21 9.58
CA PHE A 46 0.37 2.13 8.61
C PHE A 46 1.80 1.63 8.56
N GLU A 47 2.00 0.37 8.92
CA GLU A 47 3.29 -0.29 8.73
C GLU A 47 3.26 -1.00 7.37
N VAL A 48 4.18 -0.63 6.49
CA VAL A 48 4.33 -1.21 5.15
C VAL A 48 5.65 -1.97 5.10
N ARG A 49 5.57 -3.24 4.74
CA ARG A 49 6.73 -4.11 4.51
C ARG A 49 6.98 -4.23 3.02
N ASN A 50 8.23 -4.03 2.61
CA ASN A 50 8.65 -4.42 1.27
C ASN A 50 8.96 -5.92 1.26
N GLY A 51 8.16 -6.68 0.52
CA GLY A 51 8.36 -8.11 0.32
C GLY A 51 8.87 -8.49 -1.08
N SER A 52 9.35 -7.53 -1.88
CA SER A 52 9.96 -7.81 -3.18
C SER A 52 11.02 -8.90 -3.06
N SER A 53 10.93 -9.91 -3.94
CA SER A 53 11.89 -11.01 -4.02
C SER A 53 13.01 -10.76 -5.04
N ASP A 54 12.86 -9.75 -5.89
CA ASP A 54 13.75 -9.50 -7.02
C ASP A 54 14.66 -8.27 -6.83
N GLY A 55 14.56 -7.60 -5.68
CA GLY A 55 15.44 -6.49 -5.32
C GLY A 55 14.78 -5.11 -5.44
N GLU A 56 13.52 -5.05 -5.87
CA GLU A 56 12.79 -3.79 -6.08
C GLU A 56 12.51 -3.09 -4.75
N ALA A 57 12.89 -1.81 -4.67
CA ALA A 57 12.65 -0.97 -3.50
C ALA A 57 11.25 -0.33 -3.58
N THR A 58 10.66 -0.01 -2.42
CA THR A 58 9.39 0.72 -2.38
C THR A 58 9.68 2.21 -2.50
N SER A 59 9.19 2.81 -3.59
CA SER A 59 9.39 4.21 -3.92
C SER A 59 8.16 5.09 -3.65
N ALA A 60 6.97 4.47 -3.58
CA ALA A 60 5.75 5.18 -3.20
C ALA A 60 4.74 4.28 -2.48
N VAL A 61 3.93 4.88 -1.61
CA VAL A 61 2.78 4.24 -0.97
C VAL A 61 1.59 5.17 -1.01
N GLN A 62 0.44 4.65 -1.41
CA GLN A 62 -0.83 5.38 -1.45
C GLN A 62 -1.83 4.75 -0.49
N PHE A 63 -2.50 5.59 0.29
CA PHE A 63 -3.67 5.23 1.09
C PHE A 63 -4.88 6.00 0.58
N ARG A 64 -6.02 5.32 0.45
CA ARG A 64 -7.31 5.90 0.12
C ARG A 64 -8.25 5.69 1.30
N PHE A 65 -8.82 6.79 1.73
CA PHE A 65 -9.76 6.84 2.83
C PHE A 65 -11.20 6.92 2.31
N PRO A 66 -12.15 6.26 2.99
CA PRO A 66 -13.59 6.46 2.76
C PRO A 66 -13.99 7.91 2.98
N GLU A 67 -15.12 8.30 2.40
CA GLU A 67 -15.67 9.68 2.43
C GLU A 67 -15.94 10.18 3.86
N THR A 68 -16.09 9.25 4.80
CA THR A 68 -16.23 9.50 6.23
C THR A 68 -15.00 10.17 6.86
N PHE A 69 -13.83 10.05 6.23
CA PHE A 69 -12.57 10.56 6.76
C PHE A 69 -12.02 11.66 5.86
N ARG A 70 -11.51 12.71 6.49
CA ARG A 70 -10.79 13.80 5.83
C ARG A 70 -9.33 13.78 6.26
N VAL A 71 -8.43 13.57 5.32
CA VAL A 71 -6.99 13.64 5.48
C VAL A 71 -6.58 15.09 5.75
N LEU A 72 -5.82 15.28 6.83
CA LEU A 72 -5.30 16.59 7.24
C LEU A 72 -3.82 16.71 6.88
N GLU A 73 -3.04 15.69 7.19
CA GLU A 73 -1.59 15.63 6.94
C GLU A 73 -1.11 14.18 6.95
N GLY A 74 0.09 13.95 6.44
CA GLY A 74 0.81 12.70 6.68
C GLY A 74 2.29 12.96 6.91
N TRP A 75 2.98 11.97 7.46
CA TRP A 75 4.43 11.98 7.58
C TRP A 75 4.96 10.55 7.63
N PHE A 76 6.25 10.40 7.41
CA PHE A 76 6.96 9.13 7.47
C PHE A 76 7.90 9.11 8.68
N ASP A 77 8.11 7.95 9.31
CA ASP A 77 9.08 7.82 10.41
C ASP A 77 10.51 7.97 9.87
N ASP A 78 11.05 9.18 9.98
CA ASP A 78 12.32 9.57 9.43
C ASP A 78 13.50 8.89 10.16
N ARG A 79 14.04 7.83 9.54
CA ARG A 79 15.36 7.26 9.86
C ARG A 79 16.47 7.85 8.97
N GLY A 80 16.36 9.12 8.57
CA GLY A 80 17.18 9.75 7.54
C GLY A 80 16.70 9.44 6.12
N GLN A 81 15.39 9.33 5.90
CA GLN A 81 14.78 8.99 4.61
C GLN A 81 13.90 10.14 4.12
N ASN A 82 14.14 10.63 2.89
CA ASN A 82 13.47 11.80 2.32
C ASN A 82 12.14 11.44 1.64
N TRP A 83 11.10 11.24 2.44
CA TRP A 83 9.73 11.08 1.92
C TRP A 83 8.93 12.37 2.00
N ASP A 84 8.23 12.71 0.92
CA ASP A 84 7.20 13.75 0.90
C ASP A 84 5.82 13.12 0.69
N PHE A 85 4.77 13.92 0.83
CA PHE A 85 3.41 13.48 0.60
C PHE A 85 2.58 14.50 -0.18
N ALA A 86 1.65 13.97 -0.96
CA ALA A 86 0.61 14.76 -1.61
C ALA A 86 -0.77 14.23 -1.19
N VAL A 87 -1.64 15.16 -0.76
CA VAL A 87 -3.06 14.88 -0.55
C VAL A 87 -3.82 15.31 -1.80
N ALA A 88 -4.65 14.42 -2.34
CA ALA A 88 -5.45 14.70 -3.51
C ALA A 88 -6.87 14.14 -3.35
N PRO A 89 -7.88 14.81 -3.93
CA PRO A 89 -9.19 14.20 -4.07
C PRO A 89 -9.09 12.93 -4.94
N TYR A 90 -9.92 11.95 -4.60
CA TYR A 90 -10.11 10.70 -5.31
C TYR A 90 -11.61 10.50 -5.54
N GLY A 91 -12.05 10.57 -6.80
CA GLY A 91 -13.49 10.61 -7.09
C GLY A 91 -14.15 11.86 -6.50
N LEU A 92 -15.46 11.79 -6.23
CA LEU A 92 -16.24 12.97 -5.81
C LEU A 92 -16.10 13.30 -4.31
N PHE A 93 -15.73 12.33 -3.47
CA PHE A 93 -15.84 12.48 -2.03
C PHE A 93 -14.78 11.71 -1.21
N THR A 94 -13.91 10.91 -1.84
CA THR A 94 -12.82 10.22 -1.12
C THR A 94 -11.53 10.99 -1.24
N GLU A 95 -10.67 10.92 -0.22
CA GLU A 95 -9.33 11.49 -0.27
C GLU A 95 -8.29 10.37 -0.38
N ARG A 96 -7.20 10.65 -1.08
CA ARG A 96 -6.00 9.84 -1.07
C ARG A 96 -4.84 10.67 -0.55
N ILE A 97 -3.93 9.99 0.14
CA ILE A 97 -2.59 10.48 0.41
C ILE A 97 -1.60 9.56 -0.29
N ILE A 98 -0.65 10.15 -0.99
CA ILE A 98 0.46 9.43 -1.62
C ILE A 98 1.73 9.93 -0.95
N PHE A 99 2.49 8.99 -0.40
CA PHE A 99 3.86 9.19 0.04
C PHE A 99 4.79 8.77 -1.08
N TYR A 100 5.83 9.55 -1.36
CA TYR A 100 6.84 9.24 -2.38
C TYR A 100 8.22 9.71 -1.93
N ASP A 101 9.25 9.00 -2.37
CA ASP A 101 10.65 9.41 -2.21
C ASP A 101 10.94 10.66 -3.06
N ILE A 102 11.55 11.69 -2.45
CA ILE A 102 11.85 12.98 -3.09
C ILE A 102 13.10 12.90 -3.96
N ASP A 103 14.10 12.12 -3.55
CA ASP A 103 15.43 12.20 -4.15
C ASP A 103 15.53 11.37 -5.43
N ASN A 104 14.66 10.36 -5.59
CA ASN A 104 14.48 9.57 -6.81
C ASN A 104 15.81 9.00 -7.37
N ASP A 105 16.84 8.90 -6.53
CA ASP A 105 18.21 8.57 -6.88
C ASP A 105 18.66 7.19 -6.39
N PHE A 106 17.73 6.42 -5.81
CA PHE A 106 17.92 5.06 -5.29
C PHE A 106 19.02 4.96 -4.21
N ALA A 107 19.46 6.08 -3.64
CA ALA A 107 20.60 6.11 -2.73
C ALA A 107 20.17 6.25 -1.26
N GLN A 108 19.12 7.04 -0.96
CA GLN A 108 18.73 7.38 0.41
C GLN A 108 17.23 7.70 0.55
N GLY A 109 16.40 6.74 0.92
CA GLY A 109 14.98 7.03 1.17
C GLY A 109 14.06 5.85 1.08
N GLU A 110 14.28 4.96 0.12
CA GLU A 110 13.36 3.86 -0.17
C GLU A 110 13.27 2.79 0.94
N ILE A 111 12.16 2.07 0.99
CA ILE A 111 12.04 0.86 1.81
C ILE A 111 12.61 -0.31 0.99
N LEU A 112 13.80 -0.77 1.34
CA LEU A 112 14.47 -1.87 0.64
C LEU A 112 13.77 -3.22 0.91
N PRO A 113 13.96 -4.23 0.05
CA PRO A 113 13.46 -5.58 0.28
C PRO A 113 13.74 -6.10 1.69
N GLY A 114 12.70 -6.63 2.34
CA GLY A 114 12.74 -7.13 3.72
C GLY A 114 12.64 -6.06 4.82
N GLN A 115 12.73 -4.77 4.45
CA GLN A 115 12.55 -3.66 5.38
C GLN A 115 11.09 -3.27 5.57
N VAL A 116 10.89 -2.41 6.55
CA VAL A 116 9.59 -1.92 7.01
C VAL A 116 9.66 -0.41 7.15
N GLY A 117 8.64 0.29 6.69
CA GLY A 117 8.44 1.73 6.87
C GLY A 117 7.08 2.02 7.51
N ASN A 118 7.07 3.01 8.41
CA ASN A 118 5.85 3.45 9.09
C ASN A 118 5.38 4.79 8.51
N PHE A 119 4.13 4.80 8.07
CA PHE A 119 3.46 5.95 7.50
C PHE A 119 2.35 6.40 8.45
N TYR A 120 2.36 7.67 8.78
CA TYR A 120 1.40 8.27 9.69
C TYR A 120 0.49 9.19 8.90
N VAL A 121 -0.81 9.09 9.13
CA VAL A 121 -1.82 9.93 8.48
C VAL A 121 -2.76 10.47 9.54
N ARG A 122 -2.75 11.79 9.75
CA ARG A 122 -3.75 12.43 10.62
C ARG A 122 -5.00 12.74 9.80
N VAL A 123 -6.14 12.34 10.33
CA VAL A 123 -7.45 12.54 9.68
C VAL A 123 -8.47 13.07 10.69
N ALA A 124 -9.47 13.80 10.19
CA ALA A 124 -10.69 14.13 10.90
C ALA A 124 -11.82 13.17 10.46
N ILE A 125 -12.59 12.66 11.42
CA ILE A 125 -13.74 11.79 11.16
C ILE A 125 -15.00 12.66 11.10
N ASN A 126 -15.85 12.44 10.08
CA ASN A 126 -17.13 13.13 9.97
C ASN A 126 -17.95 12.94 11.26
N PRO A 127 -18.44 14.01 11.92
CA PRO A 127 -19.22 13.91 13.15
C PRO A 127 -20.57 13.19 12.97
N ASN A 128 -21.04 13.07 11.72
CA ASN A 128 -22.25 12.33 11.38
C ASN A 128 -21.94 10.94 10.80
N ALA A 129 -20.72 10.44 10.97
CA ALA A 129 -20.37 9.08 10.58
C ALA A 129 -21.22 8.07 11.35
N ASP A 130 -21.71 7.05 10.64
CA ASP A 130 -22.28 5.87 11.30
C ASP A 130 -21.16 5.05 11.96
N CYS A 131 -21.48 4.37 13.06
CA CYS A 131 -20.56 3.38 13.61
C CYS A 131 -20.52 2.14 12.70
N GLY A 132 -19.32 1.58 12.48
CA GLY A 132 -19.16 0.41 11.63
C GLY A 132 -17.74 0.23 11.11
N ILE A 133 -17.58 -0.79 10.25
CA ILE A 133 -16.31 -1.13 9.62
C ILE A 133 -16.18 -0.36 8.29
N TYR A 134 -15.03 0.28 8.13
CA TYR A 134 -14.64 1.08 6.98
C TYR A 134 -13.35 0.52 6.39
N ASP A 135 -13.35 0.21 5.10
CA ASP A 135 -12.17 -0.33 4.42
C ASP A 135 -11.27 0.80 3.92
N PHE A 136 -10.03 0.85 4.44
CA PHE A 136 -8.96 1.63 3.82
C PHE A 136 -8.35 0.83 2.68
N HIS A 137 -8.27 1.44 1.51
CA HIS A 137 -7.58 0.83 0.38
C HIS A 137 -6.15 1.35 0.34
N TRP A 138 -5.19 0.46 0.15
CA TRP A 138 -3.79 0.85 0.03
C TRP A 138 -3.18 0.30 -1.26
N LYS A 139 -2.13 0.96 -1.73
CA LYS A 139 -1.33 0.56 -2.88
C LYS A 139 0.13 0.89 -2.61
N GLN A 140 1.00 -0.09 -2.75
CA GLN A 140 2.44 0.07 -2.63
C GLN A 140 3.05 -0.07 -4.02
N PHE A 141 3.92 0.86 -4.38
CA PHE A 141 4.60 0.90 -5.66
C PHE A 141 6.09 0.62 -5.43
N GLY A 142 6.64 -0.24 -6.26
CA GLY A 142 8.07 -0.33 -6.42
C GLY A 142 8.50 0.38 -7.70
N ASP A 143 9.76 0.80 -7.71
CA ASP A 143 10.43 1.24 -8.92
C ASP A 143 11.72 0.44 -9.11
N ASN A 144 11.84 -0.21 -10.26
CA ASN A 144 13.08 -0.81 -10.72
C ASN A 144 13.75 0.11 -11.74
N GLN A 145 14.44 1.15 -11.25
CA GLN A 145 15.30 2.03 -12.06
C GLN A 145 14.55 2.71 -13.22
N GLY A 146 13.32 3.15 -13.00
CA GLY A 146 12.51 3.91 -13.95
C GLY A 146 11.95 3.10 -15.12
N LYS A 147 11.95 1.76 -15.04
CA LYS A 147 11.59 0.89 -16.19
C LYS A 147 10.23 0.22 -16.07
N HIS A 148 9.77 -0.09 -14.85
CA HIS A 148 8.45 -0.72 -14.63
C HIS A 148 7.91 -0.32 -13.25
N LEU A 149 6.66 0.15 -13.20
CA LEU A 149 5.93 0.38 -11.95
C LEU A 149 5.19 -0.90 -11.57
N HIS A 150 5.78 -1.70 -10.69
CA HIS A 150 5.06 -2.82 -10.09
C HIS A 150 4.37 -2.37 -8.81
N TYR A 151 3.24 -2.99 -8.49
CA TYR A 151 2.52 -2.63 -7.29
C TYR A 151 1.78 -3.81 -6.67
N VAL A 152 1.53 -3.69 -5.37
CA VAL A 152 0.60 -4.53 -4.63
C VAL A 152 -0.49 -3.63 -4.02
N LEU A 153 -1.70 -4.16 -3.88
CA LEU A 153 -2.81 -3.46 -3.25
C LEU A 153 -3.52 -4.35 -2.24
N GLY A 154 -4.28 -3.73 -1.35
CA GLY A 154 -5.09 -4.46 -0.39
C GLY A 154 -6.10 -3.57 0.29
N THR A 155 -6.82 -4.17 1.23
CA THR A 155 -7.77 -3.46 2.10
C THR A 155 -7.43 -3.71 3.56
N LEU A 156 -7.63 -2.67 4.37
CA LEU A 156 -7.47 -2.71 5.82
C LEU A 156 -8.79 -2.27 6.45
N PRO A 157 -9.54 -3.18 7.07
CA PRO A 157 -10.76 -2.81 7.78
C PRO A 157 -10.40 -1.99 9.03
N TYR A 158 -11.14 -0.92 9.27
CA TYR A 158 -11.06 -0.12 10.48
C TYR A 158 -12.45 0.14 11.07
N ASP A 159 -12.56 0.01 12.38
CA ASP A 159 -13.84 0.04 13.07
C ASP A 159 -14.01 1.35 13.86
N ILE A 160 -15.02 2.13 13.45
CA ILE A 160 -15.46 3.30 14.19
C ILE A 160 -16.44 2.85 15.27
N CYS A 161 -16.23 3.32 16.50
CA CYS A 161 -16.96 2.96 17.72
C CYS A 161 -16.65 1.58 18.32
N GLY A 162 -15.73 0.78 17.75
CA GLY A 162 -15.27 -0.46 18.37
C GLY A 162 -16.34 -1.55 18.45
N ILE A 163 -17.18 -1.66 17.41
CA ILE A 163 -18.32 -2.59 17.32
C ILE A 163 -17.89 -4.00 16.89
N ALA A 164 -16.74 -4.14 16.21
CA ALA A 164 -16.22 -5.38 15.65
C ALA A 164 -14.96 -5.86 16.40
N THR A 165 -15.06 -7.03 17.04
CA THR A 165 -13.98 -7.62 17.85
C THR A 165 -12.92 -8.41 17.05
N GLU A 166 -13.04 -8.52 15.72
CA GLU A 166 -12.09 -9.31 14.90
C GLU A 166 -11.84 -8.67 13.52
N THR A 167 -10.71 -7.99 13.35
CA THR A 167 -10.23 -7.49 12.05
C THR A 167 -9.48 -8.59 11.29
N THR A 168 -10.02 -9.00 10.13
CA THR A 168 -9.34 -9.88 9.15
C THR A 168 -8.80 -9.03 8.00
N SER A 169 -7.49 -9.01 7.79
CA SER A 169 -6.87 -8.31 6.65
C SER A 169 -6.86 -9.20 5.41
N PHE A 170 -7.19 -8.64 4.24
CA PHE A 170 -7.09 -9.31 2.95
C PHE A 170 -6.22 -8.48 2.00
N SER A 171 -5.18 -9.09 1.42
CA SER A 171 -4.40 -8.51 0.32
C SER A 171 -4.77 -9.20 -0.99
N SER A 172 -4.84 -8.43 -2.10
CA SER A 172 -5.06 -9.00 -3.43
C SER A 172 -4.10 -8.37 -4.43
N ILE A 173 -3.33 -9.20 -5.14
CA ILE A 173 -2.29 -8.75 -6.05
C ILE A 173 -2.92 -8.43 -7.41
N LYS A 174 -2.65 -7.24 -7.96
CA LYS A 174 -2.97 -6.90 -9.37
C LYS A 174 -1.72 -6.34 -10.03
N SER A 175 -1.36 -6.87 -11.20
CA SER A 175 -0.32 -6.34 -12.08
C SER A 175 -0.98 -5.66 -13.29
N LEU A 176 -0.50 -4.48 -13.68
CA LEU A 176 -0.84 -3.85 -14.97
C LEU A 176 0.39 -3.98 -15.86
N TYR A 177 0.20 -4.59 -17.04
CA TYR A 177 1.20 -4.69 -18.11
C TYR A 177 1.04 -3.53 -19.09
#